data_AF-A0A7V1CZI7-F1
#
_entry.id   AF-A0A7V1CZI7-F1
#
_cell.length_a   1.000
_cell.length_b   1.000
_cell.length_c   1.000
_cell.angle_alpha   90.00
_cell.angle_beta   90.00
_cell.angle_gamma   90.00
#
_symmetry.space_group_name_H-M   'P 1'
#
loop_
_entity.id
_entity.type
_entity.pdbx_description
1 polymer ?
#
loop_
_entity_poly.entity_id
_entity_poly.type
_entity_poly.pdbx_seq_one_letter_code
_entity_poly.pdbx_strand_id
1 'polypeptide(L)'
;MMLGKIFILSFILSFYAFQIQAKSLSSTLWPDLNINDPKLSMDTVARQCQKSLMYAPEQLEAWCEKAYKMGAWDSLLYIGYHTGDGSRYVKELRSRVLKNELLAIEKLAWLYDGGLFVENNPKESARLYELFLKQGKNVHPRRLMSVHYDLAEIYKRLENWPKVIENAQYVIDHNEGDGSDSLAKSLKAEAQIEMNKASN
;
A
#
# COMPACT_ATOMS: atom_id res chain seq x y z
N MET A 1 -23.48 -6.96 56.31
CA MET A 1 -22.57 -7.79 55.47
C MET A 1 -23.17 -8.06 54.07
N MET A 2 -23.76 -7.06 53.40
CA MET A 2 -24.41 -7.23 52.08
C MET A 2 -23.88 -6.30 50.98
N LEU A 3 -23.23 -5.17 51.32
CA LEU A 3 -22.69 -4.26 50.30
C LEU A 3 -21.49 -4.84 49.53
N GLY A 4 -20.68 -5.71 50.14
CA GLY A 4 -19.52 -6.32 49.47
C GLY A 4 -19.89 -7.29 48.34
N LYS A 5 -21.03 -7.99 48.42
CA LYS A 5 -21.45 -8.96 47.40
C LYS A 5 -21.98 -8.30 46.13
N ILE A 6 -22.65 -7.15 46.25
CA ILE A 6 -23.21 -6.41 45.10
C ILE A 6 -22.09 -5.78 44.26
N PHE A 7 -21.05 -5.24 44.89
CA PHE A 7 -19.88 -4.71 44.18
C PHE A 7 -19.11 -5.78 43.41
N ILE A 8 -18.99 -6.99 43.96
CA ILE A 8 -18.31 -8.12 43.30
C ILE A 8 -19.13 -8.62 42.09
N LEU A 9 -20.46 -8.70 42.20
CA LEU A 9 -21.33 -9.11 41.08
C LEU A 9 -21.32 -8.11 39.91
N SER A 10 -21.31 -6.79 40.18
CA SER A 10 -21.19 -5.78 39.12
C SER A 10 -19.82 -5.79 38.44
N PHE A 11 -18.74 -6.13 39.17
CA PHE A 11 -17.39 -6.25 38.60
C PHE A 11 -17.24 -7.53 37.73
N ILE A 12 -17.92 -8.61 38.08
CA ILE A 12 -17.94 -9.85 37.30
C ILE A 12 -18.73 -9.66 36.00
N LEU A 13 -19.91 -9.04 36.06
CA LEU A 13 -20.74 -8.78 34.88
C LEU A 13 -20.07 -7.84 33.86
N SER A 14 -19.34 -6.81 34.33
CA SER A 14 -18.56 -5.94 33.44
C SER A 14 -17.35 -6.65 32.82
N PHE A 15 -16.70 -7.55 33.56
CA PHE A 15 -15.62 -8.39 33.02
C PHE A 15 -16.11 -9.35 31.93
N TYR A 16 -17.28 -9.99 32.11
CA TYR A 16 -17.86 -10.89 31.10
C TYR A 16 -18.28 -10.13 29.83
N ALA A 17 -18.89 -8.96 29.96
CA ALA A 17 -19.25 -8.12 28.81
C ALA A 17 -18.00 -7.67 28.02
N PHE A 18 -16.93 -7.28 28.71
CA PHE A 18 -15.66 -6.91 28.08
C PHE A 18 -15.01 -8.09 27.34
N GLN A 19 -15.04 -9.30 27.92
CA GLN A 19 -14.51 -10.52 27.28
C GLN A 19 -15.30 -10.91 26.01
N ILE A 20 -16.62 -10.73 26.00
CA ILE A 20 -17.47 -11.02 24.83
C ILE A 20 -17.18 -10.02 23.70
N GLN A 21 -17.05 -8.73 24.03
CA GLN A 21 -16.70 -7.68 23.06
C GLN A 21 -15.28 -7.83 22.51
N ALA A 22 -14.31 -8.25 23.34
CA ALA A 22 -12.94 -8.52 22.89
C ALA A 22 -12.87 -9.73 21.93
N LYS A 23 -13.63 -10.80 22.19
CA LYS A 23 -13.70 -11.98 21.31
C LYS A 23 -14.40 -11.69 19.98
N SER A 24 -15.45 -10.87 19.98
CA SER A 24 -16.12 -10.49 18.72
C SER A 24 -15.25 -9.59 17.85
N LEU A 25 -14.47 -8.68 18.46
CA LEU A 25 -13.51 -7.85 17.73
C LEU A 25 -12.35 -8.69 17.18
N SER A 26 -11.77 -9.58 17.99
CA SER A 26 -10.69 -10.48 17.59
C SER A 26 -11.08 -11.39 16.42
N SER A 27 -12.28 -12.00 16.46
CA SER A 27 -12.79 -12.83 15.36
C SER A 27 -13.09 -12.06 14.08
N THR A 28 -13.41 -10.77 14.18
CA THR A 28 -13.60 -9.89 13.02
C THR A 28 -12.26 -9.50 12.38
N LEU A 29 -11.25 -9.21 13.20
CA LEU A 29 -9.92 -8.83 12.75
C LEU A 29 -9.14 -10.03 12.21
N TRP A 30 -9.27 -11.19 12.86
CA TRP A 30 -8.65 -12.46 12.48
C TRP A 30 -9.69 -13.60 12.52
N PRO A 31 -10.37 -13.88 11.41
CA PRO A 31 -11.33 -14.97 11.36
C PRO A 31 -10.62 -16.33 11.37
N ASP A 32 -11.15 -17.27 12.16
CA ASP A 32 -10.65 -18.63 12.25
C ASP A 32 -11.09 -19.43 11.02
N LEU A 33 -10.24 -19.42 9.99
CA LEU A 33 -10.46 -20.11 8.73
C LEU A 33 -9.57 -21.35 8.65
N ASN A 34 -10.14 -22.46 8.19
CA ASN A 34 -9.34 -23.64 7.87
C ASN A 34 -8.57 -23.41 6.56
N ILE A 35 -7.25 -23.29 6.64
CA ILE A 35 -6.39 -23.10 5.46
C ILE A 35 -6.51 -24.22 4.43
N ASN A 36 -6.94 -25.42 4.81
CA ASN A 36 -7.12 -26.54 3.89
C ASN A 36 -8.52 -26.61 3.29
N ASP A 37 -9.43 -25.69 3.64
CA ASP A 37 -10.76 -25.66 3.04
C ASP A 37 -10.65 -25.31 1.54
N PRO A 38 -11.10 -26.23 0.65
CA PRO A 38 -11.02 -26.02 -0.79
C PRO A 38 -12.06 -25.00 -1.30
N LYS A 39 -13.03 -24.61 -0.47
CA LYS A 39 -14.08 -23.64 -0.84
C LYS A 39 -13.64 -22.18 -0.65
N LEU A 40 -12.49 -21.94 -0.03
CA LEU A 40 -11.99 -20.58 0.15
C LEU A 40 -11.70 -19.95 -1.21
N SER A 41 -12.20 -18.73 -1.43
CA SER A 41 -11.90 -17.96 -2.62
C SER A 41 -10.49 -17.35 -2.54
N MET A 42 -9.92 -17.01 -3.70
CA MET A 42 -8.63 -16.32 -3.77
C MET A 42 -8.62 -15.05 -2.92
N ASP A 43 -9.68 -14.23 -2.98
CA ASP A 43 -9.78 -12.97 -2.24
C ASP A 43 -9.80 -13.19 -0.73
N THR A 44 -10.50 -14.23 -0.25
CA THR A 44 -10.51 -14.57 1.17
C THR A 44 -9.13 -15.00 1.64
N VAL A 45 -8.43 -15.84 0.88
CA VAL A 45 -7.08 -16.30 1.22
C VAL A 45 -6.07 -15.14 1.16
N ALA A 46 -6.15 -14.28 0.15
CA ALA A 46 -5.29 -13.09 0.04
C ALA A 46 -5.50 -12.11 1.20
N ARG A 47 -6.76 -11.90 1.61
CA ARG A 47 -7.08 -11.06 2.78
C ARG A 47 -6.58 -11.68 4.08
N GLN A 48 -6.68 -13.00 4.23
CA GLN A 48 -6.13 -13.70 5.39
C GLN A 48 -4.60 -13.56 5.44
N CYS A 49 -3.92 -13.73 4.29
CA CYS A 49 -2.48 -13.47 4.16
C CYS A 49 -2.11 -12.05 4.63
N GLN A 50 -2.77 -11.01 4.11
CA GLN A 50 -2.50 -9.62 4.51
C GLN A 50 -2.67 -9.41 6.02
N LYS A 51 -3.76 -9.93 6.59
CA LYS A 51 -4.06 -9.81 8.02
C LYS A 51 -3.06 -10.57 8.89
N SER A 52 -2.45 -11.63 8.36
CA SER A 52 -1.49 -12.47 9.10
C SER A 52 -0.31 -11.66 9.59
N LEU A 53 0.11 -10.63 8.83
CA LEU A 53 1.27 -9.80 9.18
C LEU A 53 1.15 -9.16 10.56
N MET A 54 -0.07 -8.81 10.99
CA MET A 54 -0.31 -8.17 12.27
C MET A 54 -0.88 -9.11 13.32
N TYR A 55 -1.71 -10.08 12.92
CA TYR A 55 -2.52 -10.86 13.87
C TYR A 55 -2.07 -12.30 14.06
N ALA A 56 -1.31 -12.86 13.12
CA ALA A 56 -0.84 -14.25 13.15
C ALA A 56 0.43 -14.42 12.29
N PRO A 57 1.55 -13.75 12.64
CA PRO A 57 2.75 -13.73 11.81
C PRO A 57 3.32 -15.13 11.58
N GLU A 58 3.14 -16.06 12.51
CA GLU A 58 3.56 -17.47 12.39
C GLU A 58 2.79 -18.25 11.31
N GLN A 59 1.63 -17.77 10.88
CA GLN A 59 0.82 -18.38 9.81
C GLN A 59 0.96 -17.65 8.47
N LEU A 60 1.67 -16.51 8.44
CA LEU A 60 1.72 -15.62 7.29
C LEU A 60 2.20 -16.34 6.03
N GLU A 61 3.35 -17.01 6.10
CA GLU A 61 3.91 -17.67 4.93
C GLU A 61 2.94 -18.71 4.35
N ALA A 62 2.30 -19.51 5.20
CA ALA A 62 1.34 -20.52 4.74
C ALA A 62 0.14 -19.89 4.01
N TRP A 63 -0.47 -18.85 4.59
CA TRP A 63 -1.60 -18.14 3.97
C TRP A 63 -1.19 -17.42 2.69
N CYS A 64 -0.03 -16.76 2.67
CA CYS A 64 0.45 -16.01 1.52
C CYS A 64 0.91 -16.91 0.38
N GLU A 65 1.49 -18.08 0.67
CA GLU A 65 1.80 -19.10 -0.33
C GLU A 65 0.54 -19.72 -0.93
N LYS A 66 -0.49 -19.98 -0.11
CA LYS A 66 -1.79 -20.42 -0.63
C LYS A 66 -2.38 -19.35 -1.56
N ALA A 67 -2.36 -18.08 -1.15
CA ALA A 67 -2.84 -16.96 -1.97
C ALA A 67 -2.08 -16.88 -3.31
N TYR A 68 -0.74 -16.99 -3.26
CA TYR A 68 0.12 -16.98 -4.45
C TYR A 68 -0.25 -18.09 -5.43
N LYS A 69 -0.38 -19.33 -4.92
CA LYS A 69 -0.80 -20.50 -5.73
C LYS A 69 -2.19 -20.36 -6.35
N MET A 70 -3.05 -19.55 -5.74
CA MET A 70 -4.38 -19.22 -6.26
C MET A 70 -4.40 -18.03 -7.23
N GLY A 71 -3.24 -17.43 -7.50
CA GLY A 71 -3.07 -16.33 -8.46
C GLY A 71 -2.98 -14.93 -7.84
N ALA A 72 -3.13 -14.79 -6.51
CA ALA A 72 -2.94 -13.52 -5.81
C ALA A 72 -1.46 -13.24 -5.60
N TRP A 73 -0.76 -12.93 -6.69
CA TRP A 73 0.70 -12.78 -6.71
C TRP A 73 1.23 -11.68 -5.79
N ASP A 74 0.42 -10.65 -5.49
CA ASP A 74 0.78 -9.55 -4.58
C ASP A 74 0.96 -10.03 -3.13
N SER A 75 0.54 -11.27 -2.81
CA SER A 75 0.77 -11.87 -1.50
C SER A 75 2.25 -12.04 -1.14
N LEU A 76 3.13 -12.15 -2.15
CA LEU A 76 4.57 -12.25 -1.95
C LEU A 76 5.16 -11.00 -1.27
N LEU A 77 4.51 -9.83 -1.39
CA LEU A 77 4.89 -8.62 -0.67
C LEU A 77 4.91 -8.85 0.85
N TYR A 78 3.87 -9.51 1.37
CA TYR A 78 3.74 -9.77 2.80
C TYR A 78 4.77 -10.78 3.30
N ILE A 79 5.13 -11.78 2.47
CA ILE A 79 6.26 -12.68 2.77
C ILE A 79 7.56 -11.88 2.83
N GLY A 80 7.78 -10.96 1.88
CA GLY A 80 8.94 -10.07 1.89
C GLY A 80 9.00 -9.20 3.15
N TYR A 81 7.89 -8.63 3.59
CA TYR A 81 7.85 -7.88 4.87
C TYR A 81 8.12 -8.76 6.08
N HIS A 82 7.60 -9.98 6.09
CA HIS A 82 7.77 -10.90 7.21
C HIS A 82 9.21 -11.40 7.35
N THR A 83 9.85 -11.71 6.23
CA THR A 83 11.18 -12.36 6.19
C THR A 83 12.33 -11.37 6.01
N GLY A 84 12.04 -10.18 5.50
CA GLY A 84 13.05 -9.22 5.02
C GLY A 84 13.56 -9.52 3.60
N ASP A 85 13.17 -10.63 2.98
CA ASP A 85 13.58 -11.01 1.61
C ASP A 85 12.41 -10.88 0.62
N GLY A 86 12.39 -9.78 -0.12
CA GLY A 86 11.42 -9.56 -1.20
C GLY A 86 11.88 -9.98 -2.59
N SER A 87 12.99 -10.72 -2.73
CA SER A 87 13.56 -11.10 -4.03
C SER A 87 12.55 -11.81 -4.94
N ARG A 88 11.71 -12.69 -4.38
CA ARG A 88 10.61 -13.37 -5.09
C ARG A 88 9.57 -12.40 -5.60
N TYR A 89 9.16 -11.43 -4.77
CA TYR A 89 8.18 -10.42 -5.16
C TYR A 89 8.71 -9.52 -6.28
N VAL A 90 9.95 -9.04 -6.17
CA VAL A 90 10.61 -8.24 -7.21
C VAL A 90 10.71 -9.01 -8.53
N LYS A 91 11.07 -10.30 -8.48
CA LYS A 91 11.14 -11.17 -9.67
C LYS A 91 9.77 -11.33 -10.34
N GLU A 92 8.72 -11.57 -9.55
CA GLU A 92 7.34 -11.67 -10.04
C GLU A 92 6.89 -10.36 -10.71
N LEU A 93 7.11 -9.21 -10.06
CA LEU A 93 6.80 -7.89 -10.61
C LEU A 93 7.50 -7.64 -11.93
N ARG A 94 8.82 -7.86 -12.01
CA ARG A 94 9.59 -7.68 -13.26
C ARG A 94 9.01 -8.51 -14.41
N SER A 95 8.65 -9.77 -14.13
CA SER A 95 8.02 -10.65 -15.12
C SER A 95 6.66 -10.11 -15.61
N ARG A 96 5.86 -9.53 -14.72
CA ARG A 96 4.54 -8.95 -15.03
C ARG A 96 4.62 -7.60 -15.74
N VAL A 97 5.64 -6.80 -15.45
CA VAL A 97 5.95 -5.57 -16.18
C VAL A 97 6.22 -5.87 -17.66
N LEU A 98 6.94 -6.95 -17.97
CA LEU A 98 7.14 -7.40 -19.36
C LEU A 98 5.83 -7.79 -20.08
N LYS A 99 4.77 -8.09 -19.30
CA LYS A 99 3.43 -8.39 -19.81
C LYS A 99 2.50 -7.16 -19.81
N ASN A 100 3.03 -5.96 -19.52
CA ASN A 100 2.28 -4.71 -19.41
C ASN A 100 1.15 -4.74 -18.36
N GLU A 101 1.34 -5.48 -17.27
CA GLU A 101 0.37 -5.47 -16.16
C GLU A 101 0.51 -4.16 -15.36
N LEU A 102 -0.47 -3.27 -15.48
CA LEU A 102 -0.45 -1.93 -14.88
C LEU A 102 -0.17 -1.94 -13.37
N LEU A 103 -0.79 -2.87 -12.62
CA LEU A 103 -0.55 -2.98 -11.18
C LEU A 103 0.91 -3.34 -10.88
N ALA A 104 1.53 -4.21 -11.68
CA ALA A 104 2.93 -4.57 -11.47
C ALA A 104 3.88 -3.42 -11.81
N ILE A 105 3.56 -2.62 -12.84
CA ILE A 105 4.33 -1.42 -13.19
C ILE A 105 4.32 -0.42 -12.02
N GLU A 106 3.14 -0.11 -11.50
CA GLU A 106 2.98 0.82 -10.37
C GLU A 106 3.71 0.31 -9.12
N LYS A 107 3.52 -0.98 -8.76
CA LYS A 107 4.18 -1.56 -7.59
C LYS A 107 5.70 -1.56 -7.72
N LEU A 108 6.24 -1.89 -8.90
CA LEU A 108 7.68 -1.88 -9.12
C LEU A 108 8.26 -0.46 -9.07
N ALA A 109 7.53 0.53 -9.59
CA ALA A 109 7.92 1.94 -9.45
C ALA A 109 8.04 2.34 -7.98
N TRP A 110 7.03 2.00 -7.18
CA TRP A 110 7.03 2.25 -5.74
C TRP A 110 8.19 1.57 -5.01
N LEU A 111 8.55 0.32 -5.36
CA LEU A 111 9.72 -0.35 -4.78
C LEU A 111 11.03 0.39 -5.09
N TYR A 112 11.22 0.84 -6.33
CA TYR A 112 12.40 1.63 -6.70
C TYR A 112 12.41 3.01 -6.04
N ASP A 113 11.25 3.60 -5.78
CA ASP A 113 11.19 4.88 -5.10
C ASP A 113 11.54 4.78 -3.61
N GLY A 114 11.04 3.75 -2.93
CA GLY A 114 11.31 3.55 -1.51
C GLY A 114 12.63 2.84 -1.22
N GLY A 115 13.26 2.21 -2.21
CA GLY A 115 14.37 1.29 -1.98
C GLY A 115 13.94 0.02 -1.22
N LEU A 116 12.68 -0.42 -1.39
CA LEU A 116 12.15 -1.60 -0.71
C LEU A 116 12.49 -2.86 -1.52
N PHE A 117 13.32 -3.74 -0.94
CA PHE A 117 13.86 -4.97 -1.56
C PHE A 117 14.74 -4.77 -2.79
N VAL A 118 14.89 -3.53 -3.27
CA VAL A 118 15.74 -3.11 -4.37
C VAL A 118 16.48 -1.84 -3.97
N GLU A 119 17.60 -1.55 -4.61
CA GLU A 119 18.28 -0.26 -4.42
C GLU A 119 17.35 0.89 -4.87
N ASN A 120 17.33 1.98 -4.08
CA ASN A 120 16.60 3.19 -4.43
C ASN A 120 17.07 3.71 -5.79
N ASN A 121 16.12 3.88 -6.72
CA ASN A 121 16.41 4.34 -8.07
C ASN A 121 15.28 5.26 -8.57
N PRO A 122 15.34 6.57 -8.23
CA PRO A 122 14.30 7.52 -8.61
C PRO A 122 14.14 7.65 -10.13
N LYS A 123 15.21 7.45 -10.91
CA LYS A 123 15.12 7.50 -12.38
C LYS A 123 14.27 6.34 -12.93
N GLU A 124 14.51 5.12 -12.44
CA GLU A 124 13.73 3.96 -12.88
C GLU A 124 12.30 4.01 -12.35
N SER A 125 12.09 4.50 -11.13
CA SER A 125 10.74 4.74 -10.60
C SER A 125 9.94 5.71 -11.48
N ALA A 126 10.51 6.89 -11.79
CA ALA A 126 9.88 7.85 -12.69
C ALA A 126 9.56 7.23 -14.07
N ARG A 127 10.51 6.48 -14.66
CA ARG A 127 10.29 5.80 -15.95
C ARG A 127 9.11 4.83 -15.91
N LEU A 128 8.95 4.07 -14.83
CA LEU A 128 7.85 3.12 -14.65
C LEU A 128 6.51 3.82 -14.41
N TYR A 129 6.48 4.89 -13.62
CA TYR A 129 5.26 5.69 -13.45
C TYR A 129 4.83 6.40 -14.74
N GLU A 130 5.76 6.95 -15.52
CA GLU A 130 5.45 7.47 -16.86
C GLU A 130 4.90 6.36 -17.78
N LEU A 131 5.45 5.14 -17.70
CA LEU A 131 4.93 3.99 -18.43
C LEU A 131 3.50 3.64 -18.00
N PHE A 132 3.22 3.66 -16.69
CA PHE A 132 1.88 3.43 -16.14
C PHE A 132 0.88 4.46 -16.69
N LEU A 133 1.22 5.75 -16.65
CA LEU A 133 0.36 6.82 -17.17
C LEU A 133 0.11 6.68 -18.68
N LYS A 134 1.13 6.27 -19.44
CA LYS A 134 1.01 6.05 -20.90
C LYS A 134 0.12 4.86 -21.25
N GLN A 135 0.15 3.79 -20.47
CA GLN A 135 -0.58 2.54 -20.74
C GLN A 135 -1.96 2.49 -20.07
N GLY A 136 -2.18 3.31 -19.03
CA GLY A 136 -3.35 3.31 -18.17
C GLY A 136 -4.62 3.80 -18.83
N LYS A 137 -5.26 2.96 -19.64
CA LYS A 137 -6.63 3.23 -20.13
C LYS A 137 -7.63 2.97 -19.01
N ASN A 138 -8.52 3.93 -18.75
CA ASN A 138 -9.60 3.82 -17.75
C ASN A 138 -9.10 3.64 -16.30
N VAL A 139 -7.90 4.14 -15.97
CA VAL A 139 -7.44 4.20 -14.58
C VAL A 139 -8.30 5.22 -13.82
N HIS A 140 -8.70 4.88 -12.60
CA HIS A 140 -9.50 5.75 -11.75
C HIS A 140 -8.79 7.12 -11.53
N PRO A 141 -9.48 8.26 -11.63
CA PRO A 141 -8.88 9.60 -11.52
C PRO A 141 -7.99 9.77 -10.29
N ARG A 142 -8.48 9.41 -9.10
CA ARG A 142 -7.68 9.41 -7.87
C ARG A 142 -6.34 8.67 -7.97
N ARG A 143 -6.30 7.55 -8.69
CA ARG A 143 -5.06 6.78 -8.87
C ARG A 143 -4.10 7.49 -9.83
N LEU A 144 -4.60 8.14 -10.87
CA LEU A 144 -3.80 9.00 -11.74
C LEU A 144 -3.21 10.18 -10.96
N MET A 145 -4.02 10.85 -10.13
CA MET A 145 -3.54 11.93 -9.25
C MET A 145 -2.43 11.46 -8.31
N SER A 146 -2.59 10.30 -7.68
CA SER A 146 -1.54 9.74 -6.81
C SER A 146 -0.23 9.52 -7.56
N VAL A 147 -0.28 8.98 -8.78
CA VAL A 147 0.93 8.75 -9.59
C VAL A 147 1.56 10.07 -10.03
N HIS A 148 0.76 11.08 -10.40
CA HIS A 148 1.29 12.41 -10.69
C HIS A 148 1.92 13.07 -9.45
N TYR A 149 1.33 12.90 -8.27
CA TYR A 149 1.93 13.39 -7.03
C TYR A 149 3.30 12.71 -6.76
N ASP A 150 3.37 11.38 -6.85
CA ASP A 150 4.62 10.62 -6.70
C ASP A 150 5.68 11.07 -7.73
N LEU A 151 5.29 11.27 -8.99
CA LEU A 151 6.19 11.79 -10.02
C LEU A 151 6.72 13.18 -9.68
N ALA A 152 5.89 14.09 -9.16
CA ALA A 152 6.35 15.42 -8.76
C ALA A 152 7.41 15.35 -7.65
N GLU A 153 7.22 14.50 -6.65
CA GLU A 153 8.19 14.24 -5.58
C GLU A 153 9.48 13.62 -6.11
N ILE A 154 9.38 12.63 -7.01
CA ILE A 154 10.54 11.99 -7.64
C ILE A 154 11.32 13.01 -8.47
N TYR A 155 10.65 13.80 -9.30
CA TYR A 155 11.31 14.79 -10.14
C TYR A 155 11.93 15.93 -9.33
N LYS A 156 11.39 16.24 -8.16
CA LYS A 156 12.04 17.16 -7.21
C LYS A 156 13.37 16.59 -6.73
N ARG A 157 13.43 15.31 -6.34
CA ARG A 157 14.70 14.64 -5.97
C ARG A 157 15.69 14.55 -7.12
N LEU A 158 15.21 14.53 -8.36
CA LEU A 158 16.01 14.54 -9.57
C LEU A 158 16.34 15.96 -10.08
N GLU A 159 15.92 17.01 -9.36
CA GLU A 159 16.07 18.42 -9.74
C GLU A 159 15.51 18.76 -11.14
N ASN A 160 14.51 18.00 -11.60
CA ASN A 160 13.83 18.25 -12.86
C ASN A 160 12.59 19.12 -12.64
N TRP A 161 12.84 20.39 -12.36
CA TRP A 161 11.81 21.38 -11.98
C TRP A 161 10.66 21.53 -12.98
N PRO A 162 10.88 21.53 -14.32
CA PRO A 162 9.77 21.55 -15.28
C PRO A 162 8.81 20.38 -15.11
N LYS A 163 9.35 19.17 -14.86
CA LYS A 163 8.54 17.97 -14.60
C LYS A 163 7.85 17.99 -13.25
N VAL A 164 8.43 18.63 -12.23
CA VAL A 164 7.73 18.88 -10.96
C VAL A 164 6.48 19.73 -11.21
N ILE A 165 6.62 20.83 -11.96
CA ILE A 165 5.52 21.74 -12.26
C ILE A 165 4.42 21.05 -13.07
N GLU A 166 4.80 20.30 -14.12
CA GLU A 166 3.86 19.55 -14.98
C GLU A 166 2.98 18.61 -14.14
N ASN A 167 3.61 17.79 -13.30
CA ASN A 167 2.92 16.77 -12.52
C ASN A 167 2.13 17.36 -11.34
N ALA A 168 2.69 18.36 -10.66
CA ALA A 168 1.97 19.07 -9.60
C ALA A 168 0.74 19.80 -10.15
N GLN A 169 0.83 20.40 -11.34
CA GLN A 169 -0.32 21.04 -11.97
C GLN A 169 -1.44 20.06 -12.26
N TYR A 170 -1.12 18.85 -12.73
CA TYR A 170 -2.13 17.81 -12.94
C TYR A 170 -2.93 17.52 -11.67
N VAL A 171 -2.24 17.37 -10.53
CA VAL A 171 -2.90 17.12 -9.23
C VAL A 171 -3.81 18.28 -8.83
N ILE A 172 -3.37 19.52 -9.04
CA ILE A 172 -4.16 20.73 -8.74
C ILE A 172 -5.44 20.78 -9.60
N ASP A 173 -5.32 20.49 -10.89
CA ASP A 173 -6.44 20.57 -11.85
C ASP A 173 -7.50 19.49 -11.62
N HIS A 174 -7.13 18.37 -11.01
CA HIS A 174 -8.00 17.20 -10.80
C HIS A 174 -8.39 16.99 -9.33
N ASN A 175 -8.10 17.94 -8.44
CA ASN A 175 -8.38 17.83 -7.02
C ASN A 175 -9.86 17.48 -6.70
N GLU A 176 -10.07 16.46 -5.88
CA GLU A 176 -11.39 16.03 -5.38
C GLU A 176 -11.78 16.70 -4.04
N GLY A 177 -10.96 17.62 -3.52
CA GLY A 177 -11.20 18.30 -2.24
C GLY A 177 -10.70 17.51 -1.01
N ASP A 178 -9.76 16.59 -1.20
CA ASP A 178 -9.17 15.76 -0.15
C ASP A 178 -7.91 16.36 0.51
N GLY A 179 -7.52 17.57 0.09
CA GLY A 179 -6.36 18.30 0.59
C GLY A 179 -5.04 18.00 -0.14
N SER A 180 -5.05 17.12 -1.14
CA SER A 180 -3.87 16.81 -1.97
C SER A 180 -3.35 18.02 -2.77
N ASP A 181 -4.22 18.99 -3.07
CA ASP A 181 -3.86 20.20 -3.81
C ASP A 181 -2.94 21.15 -3.05
N SER A 182 -3.01 21.17 -1.72
CA SER A 182 -2.14 22.02 -0.89
C SER A 182 -0.67 21.61 -1.07
N LEU A 183 -0.39 20.30 -0.97
CA LEU A 183 0.95 19.75 -1.14
C LEU A 183 1.45 19.95 -2.58
N ALA A 184 0.60 19.73 -3.58
CA ALA A 184 0.94 19.97 -4.97
C ALA A 184 1.24 21.45 -5.27
N LYS A 185 0.48 22.39 -4.69
CA LYS A 185 0.75 23.83 -4.81
C LYS A 185 2.11 24.20 -4.21
N SER A 186 2.46 23.63 -3.06
CA SER A 186 3.78 23.82 -2.44
C SER A 186 4.91 23.31 -3.34
N LEU A 187 4.79 22.11 -3.88
CA LEU A 187 5.77 21.54 -4.83
C LEU A 187 5.96 22.42 -6.06
N LYS A 188 4.85 22.88 -6.66
CA LYS A 188 4.89 23.76 -7.82
C LYS A 188 5.58 25.09 -7.50
N ALA A 189 5.23 25.72 -6.38
CA ALA A 189 5.81 26.99 -5.97
C ALA A 189 7.33 26.89 -5.73
N GLU A 190 7.78 25.82 -5.06
CA GLU A 190 9.20 25.54 -4.84
C GLU A 190 9.95 25.38 -6.17
N ALA A 191 9.43 24.56 -7.08
CA ALA A 191 10.02 24.37 -8.40
C ALA A 191 10.12 25.68 -9.21
N GLN A 192 9.10 26.54 -9.12
CA GLN A 192 9.11 27.86 -9.76
C GLN A 192 10.24 28.76 -9.21
N ILE A 193 10.48 28.71 -7.90
CA ILE A 193 11.57 29.47 -7.25
C ILE A 193 12.93 28.96 -7.72
N GLU A 194 13.15 27.65 -7.75
CA GLU A 194 14.43 27.06 -8.18
C GLU A 194 14.73 27.35 -9.65
N MET A 195 13.74 27.30 -10.54
CA MET A 195 13.93 27.69 -11.95
C MET A 195 14.32 29.16 -12.12
N ASN A 196 13.74 30.05 -11.32
CA ASN A 196 14.07 31.47 -11.35
C ASN A 196 15.49 31.75 -10.82
N LYS A 197 15.98 30.96 -9.85
CA LYS A 197 17.37 31.06 -9.38
C LYS A 197 18.37 30.63 -10.46
N ALA A 198 18.07 29.57 -11.20
CA ALA A 198 18.94 29.07 -12.26
C ALA A 198 19.02 29.99 -13.51
N SER A 199 18.12 30.96 -13.60
CA SER A 199 18.04 31.90 -14.74
C SER A 199 18.70 33.26 -14.48
N ASN A 200 19.21 33.49 -13.26
CA ASN A 200 19.91 34.71 -12.84
C ASN A 200 21.39 34.40 -12.56
#